data_AF-A0A2D5QMG4-F1
#
_entry.id   AF-A0A2D5QMG4-F1
#
_cell.length_a   1.000
_cell.length_b   1.000
_cell.length_c   1.000
_cell.angle_alpha   90.00
_cell.angle_beta   90.00
_cell.angle_gamma   90.00
#
_symmetry.space_group_name_H-M   'P 1'
#
loop_
_entity.id
_entity.type
_entity.pdbx_description
1 polymer ?
#
loop_
_entity_poly.entity_id
_entity_poly.type
_entity_poly.pdbx_seq_one_letter_code
_entity_poly.pdbx_strand_id
1 'polypeptide(L)'
;MNMTDSLIEQYREIAKENPDDDLSQFALGQALLNADRPAEAVPVLRHVVRINPKYTKAYILLGKALEADEDEDGAIEAWQLGYHASNKQGTLMNAQEARKLLEARNAPLSSEIIELLNFDDDEPEESLEDAQREPNDDEVRCIRSGRIGQKMAFDPFDDHIGAFIMQHVSQQSWEAWMEMSIKVINELRLDLGDLNHQDTYEQHMKDYLNLPAELFESENKES
;
A
#
# COMPACT_ATOMS: atom_id res chain seq x y z
N MET A 1 -21.48 32.47 -8.63
CA MET A 1 -20.65 31.26 -8.72
C MET A 1 -19.21 31.70 -8.54
N ASN A 2 -18.53 31.22 -7.50
CA ASN A 2 -17.08 31.39 -7.42
C ASN A 2 -16.43 30.52 -8.51
N MET A 3 -15.24 30.87 -8.99
CA MET A 3 -14.53 30.12 -10.05
C MET A 3 -14.37 28.63 -9.66
N THR A 4 -14.17 28.36 -8.38
CA THR A 4 -14.09 27.02 -7.79
C THR A 4 -15.39 26.22 -7.95
N ASP A 5 -16.55 26.83 -7.70
CA ASP A 5 -17.85 26.16 -7.87
C ASP A 5 -18.12 25.83 -9.35
N SER A 6 -17.75 26.75 -10.25
CA SER A 6 -17.89 26.51 -11.69
C SER A 6 -17.00 25.38 -12.18
N LEU A 7 -15.83 25.18 -11.57
CA LEU A 7 -14.93 24.07 -11.89
C LEU A 7 -15.45 22.74 -11.35
N ILE A 8 -16.00 22.75 -10.13
CA ILE A 8 -16.62 21.56 -9.51
C ILE A 8 -17.80 21.08 -10.36
N GLU A 9 -18.67 21.99 -10.81
CA GLU A 9 -19.80 21.60 -11.67
C GLU A 9 -19.34 21.03 -13.02
N GLN A 10 -18.26 21.55 -13.61
CA GLN A 10 -17.68 20.95 -14.82
C GLN A 10 -17.18 19.53 -14.56
N TYR A 11 -16.43 19.31 -13.47
CA TYR A 11 -15.96 17.97 -13.13
C TYR A 11 -17.11 17.02 -12.78
N ARG A 12 -18.21 17.51 -12.18
CA ARG A 12 -19.41 16.71 -11.92
C ARG A 12 -20.06 16.22 -13.21
N GLU A 13 -20.19 17.07 -14.21
CA GLU A 13 -20.79 16.67 -15.48
C GLU A 13 -19.90 15.63 -16.18
N ILE A 14 -18.57 15.85 -16.22
CA ILE A 14 -17.62 14.87 -16.79
C ILE A 14 -17.69 13.53 -16.05
N ALA A 15 -17.69 13.56 -14.72
CA ALA A 15 -17.78 12.37 -13.88
C ALA A 15 -19.14 11.65 -13.99
N LYS A 16 -20.22 12.35 -14.33
CA LYS A 16 -21.52 11.74 -14.64
C LYS A 16 -21.55 11.08 -16.01
N GLU A 17 -20.89 11.70 -17.00
CA GLU A 17 -20.79 11.16 -18.35
C GLU A 17 -19.95 9.87 -18.37
N ASN A 18 -18.88 9.83 -17.58
CA ASN A 18 -18.02 8.66 -17.42
C ASN A 18 -17.85 8.29 -15.94
N PRO A 19 -18.82 7.58 -15.34
CA PRO A 19 -18.78 7.21 -13.93
C PRO A 19 -17.57 6.37 -13.55
N ASP A 20 -17.09 5.52 -14.47
CA ASP A 20 -15.98 4.60 -14.23
C ASP A 20 -14.61 5.17 -14.69
N ASP A 21 -14.54 6.46 -15.03
CA ASP A 21 -13.26 7.16 -15.26
C ASP A 21 -12.69 7.66 -13.93
N ASP A 22 -11.72 6.92 -13.41
CA ASP A 22 -11.07 7.17 -12.12
C ASP A 22 -10.37 8.54 -12.06
N LEU A 23 -9.77 8.99 -13.17
CA LEU A 23 -9.12 10.30 -13.26
C LEU A 23 -10.11 11.46 -13.09
N SER A 24 -11.27 11.42 -13.76
CA SER A 24 -12.30 12.45 -13.62
C SER A 24 -12.93 12.47 -12.24
N GLN A 25 -13.20 11.29 -11.67
CA GLN A 25 -13.72 11.15 -10.31
C GLN A 25 -12.69 11.66 -9.29
N PHE A 26 -11.42 11.33 -9.45
CA PHE A 26 -10.33 11.84 -8.60
C PHE A 26 -10.20 13.36 -8.68
N ALA A 27 -10.25 13.94 -9.90
CA ALA A 27 -10.21 15.38 -10.10
C ALA A 27 -11.38 16.09 -9.41
N LEU A 28 -12.58 15.52 -9.47
CA LEU A 28 -13.75 16.02 -8.74
C LEU A 28 -13.53 15.97 -7.22
N GLY A 29 -13.08 14.83 -6.68
CA GLY A 29 -12.80 14.69 -5.25
C GLY A 29 -11.76 15.69 -4.75
N GLN A 30 -10.68 15.88 -5.50
CA GLN A 30 -9.64 16.87 -5.19
C GLN A 30 -10.17 18.31 -5.25
N ALA A 31 -11.02 18.64 -6.23
CA ALA A 31 -11.62 19.97 -6.34
C ALA A 31 -12.58 20.27 -5.18
N LEU A 32 -13.35 19.28 -4.74
CA LEU A 32 -14.25 19.38 -3.58
C LEU A 32 -13.45 19.61 -2.28
N LEU A 33 -12.36 18.89 -2.07
CA LEU A 33 -11.45 19.13 -0.95
C LEU A 33 -10.84 20.54 -0.96
N ASN A 34 -10.36 21.01 -2.12
CA ASN A 34 -9.80 22.35 -2.25
C ASN A 34 -10.84 23.46 -2.02
N ALA A 35 -12.13 23.13 -2.13
CA ALA A 35 -13.25 24.03 -1.86
C ALA A 35 -13.81 23.90 -0.44
N ASP A 36 -13.13 23.15 0.45
CA ASP A 36 -13.56 22.91 1.83
C ASP A 36 -14.93 22.20 1.92
N ARG A 37 -15.16 21.24 1.01
CA ARG A 37 -16.40 20.44 0.92
C ARG A 37 -16.12 18.94 1.13
N PRO A 38 -15.58 18.54 2.31
CA PRO A 38 -15.14 17.18 2.56
C PRO A 38 -16.27 16.14 2.50
N ALA A 39 -17.44 16.43 3.07
CA ALA A 39 -18.62 15.56 3.02
C ALA A 39 -19.02 15.14 1.60
N GLU A 40 -18.81 16.01 0.60
CA GLU A 40 -19.08 15.69 -0.81
C GLU A 40 -17.92 14.96 -1.49
N ALA A 41 -16.68 15.19 -1.04
CA ALA A 41 -15.49 14.53 -1.58
C ALA A 41 -15.41 13.06 -1.17
N VAL A 42 -15.81 12.71 0.06
CA VAL A 42 -15.75 11.35 0.59
C VAL A 42 -16.41 10.31 -0.33
N PRO A 43 -17.69 10.42 -0.73
CA PRO A 43 -18.32 9.42 -1.60
C PRO A 43 -17.66 9.33 -2.98
N VAL A 44 -17.16 10.46 -3.52
CA VAL A 44 -16.46 10.50 -4.81
C VAL A 44 -15.13 9.75 -4.73
N LEU A 45 -14.32 10.01 -3.70
CA LEU A 45 -13.03 9.37 -3.50
C LEU A 45 -13.17 7.88 -3.11
N ARG A 46 -14.20 7.51 -2.35
CA ARG A 46 -14.56 6.10 -2.10
C ARG A 46 -14.88 5.36 -3.40
N HIS A 47 -15.55 6.04 -4.35
CA HIS A 47 -15.81 5.44 -5.67
C HIS A 47 -14.52 5.24 -6.47
N VAL A 48 -13.59 6.21 -6.45
CA VAL A 48 -12.26 6.08 -7.12
C VAL A 48 -11.51 4.84 -6.63
N VAL A 49 -11.37 4.65 -5.31
CA VAL A 49 -10.63 3.51 -4.76
C VAL A 49 -11.34 2.17 -5.00
N ARG A 50 -12.66 2.19 -5.23
CA ARG A 50 -13.44 0.99 -5.58
C ARG A 50 -13.25 0.59 -7.04
N ILE A 51 -13.23 1.55 -7.98
CA ILE A 51 -13.08 1.26 -9.41
C ILE A 51 -11.62 1.08 -9.82
N ASN A 52 -10.70 1.76 -9.13
CA ASN A 52 -9.27 1.60 -9.31
C ASN A 52 -8.55 1.52 -7.94
N PRO A 53 -8.50 0.31 -7.34
CA PRO A 53 -7.77 0.06 -6.10
C PRO A 53 -6.26 0.33 -6.21
N LYS A 54 -5.70 0.43 -7.42
CA LYS A 54 -4.29 0.77 -7.70
C LYS A 54 -4.03 2.27 -7.72
N TYR A 55 -5.07 3.11 -7.64
CA TYR A 55 -4.91 4.56 -7.56
C TYR A 55 -4.56 5.03 -6.15
N THR A 56 -3.30 4.84 -5.76
CA THR A 56 -2.84 5.03 -4.38
C THR A 56 -3.01 6.45 -3.84
N LYS A 57 -2.92 7.47 -4.70
CA LYS A 57 -3.16 8.88 -4.30
C LYS A 57 -4.59 9.12 -3.85
N ALA A 58 -5.56 8.37 -4.36
CA ALA A 58 -6.98 8.52 -4.00
C ALA A 58 -7.22 8.15 -2.53
N TYR A 59 -6.55 7.13 -1.99
CA TYR A 59 -6.61 6.78 -0.57
C TYR A 59 -6.09 7.91 0.35
N ILE A 60 -5.01 8.57 -0.04
CA ILE A 60 -4.47 9.72 0.71
C ILE A 60 -5.48 10.85 0.79
N LEU A 61 -6.09 11.21 -0.34
CA LEU A 61 -7.13 12.24 -0.38
C LEU A 61 -8.39 11.80 0.34
N LEU A 62 -8.77 10.53 0.24
CA LEU A 62 -9.92 9.99 0.95
C LEU A 62 -9.74 10.15 2.46
N GLY A 63 -8.56 9.78 3.00
CA GLY A 63 -8.30 9.96 4.42
C GLY A 63 -8.29 11.44 4.84
N LYS A 64 -7.75 12.34 4.01
CA LYS A 64 -7.84 13.80 4.26
C LYS A 64 -9.28 14.32 4.24
N ALA A 65 -10.13 13.79 3.35
CA ALA A 65 -11.54 14.14 3.28
C ALA A 65 -12.29 13.63 4.51
N LEU A 66 -12.04 12.39 4.93
CA LEU A 66 -12.65 11.79 6.12
C LEU A 66 -12.23 12.54 7.39
N GLU A 67 -10.96 12.88 7.52
CA GLU A 67 -10.48 13.72 8.62
C GLU A 67 -11.19 15.07 8.67
N ALA A 68 -11.29 15.75 7.53
CA ALA A 68 -11.96 17.04 7.44
C ALA A 68 -13.49 16.95 7.63
N ASP A 69 -14.06 15.76 7.45
CA ASP A 69 -15.46 15.42 7.75
C ASP A 69 -15.65 14.86 9.17
N GLU A 70 -14.63 14.98 10.04
CA GLU A 70 -14.61 14.53 11.43
C GLU A 70 -14.70 13.00 11.63
N ASP A 71 -14.48 12.21 10.57
CA ASP A 71 -14.37 10.74 10.61
C ASP A 71 -12.91 10.31 10.72
N GLU A 72 -12.36 10.38 11.94
CA GLU A 72 -10.95 10.07 12.20
C GLU A 72 -10.64 8.57 12.02
N ASP A 73 -11.55 7.67 12.42
CA ASP A 73 -11.38 6.23 12.25
C ASP A 73 -11.34 5.86 10.75
N GLY A 74 -12.28 6.41 9.96
CA GLY A 74 -12.27 6.24 8.51
C GLY A 74 -11.02 6.82 7.85
N ALA A 75 -10.49 7.93 8.37
CA ALA A 75 -9.26 8.53 7.86
C ALA A 75 -8.04 7.61 8.06
N ILE A 76 -7.92 7.04 9.26
CA ILE A 76 -6.87 6.06 9.59
C ILE A 76 -6.99 4.83 8.68
N GLU A 77 -8.19 4.29 8.52
CA GLU A 77 -8.46 3.15 7.64
C GLU A 77 -8.01 3.45 6.20
N ALA A 78 -8.40 4.61 5.66
CA ALA A 78 -8.04 5.01 4.30
C ALA A 78 -6.53 5.20 4.12
N TRP A 79 -5.81 5.76 5.10
CA TRP A 79 -4.36 5.90 5.00
C TRP A 79 -3.62 4.58 5.19
N GLN A 80 -4.10 3.66 6.04
CA GLN A 80 -3.54 2.31 6.12
C GLN A 80 -3.69 1.58 4.78
N LEU A 81 -4.87 1.62 4.16
CA LEU A 81 -5.08 1.07 2.83
C LEU A 81 -4.17 1.72 1.77
N GLY A 82 -4.07 3.06 1.81
CA GLY A 82 -3.18 3.82 0.94
C GLY A 82 -1.72 3.42 1.09
N TYR A 83 -1.26 3.19 2.31
CA TYR A 83 0.10 2.75 2.62
C TYR A 83 0.41 1.39 1.97
N HIS A 84 -0.44 0.40 2.25
CA HIS A 84 -0.29 -0.96 1.75
C HIS A 84 -0.40 -1.02 0.23
N ALA A 85 -1.38 -0.31 -0.34
CA ALA A 85 -1.54 -0.19 -1.78
C ALA A 85 -0.32 0.47 -2.42
N SER A 86 0.23 1.52 -1.80
CA SER A 86 1.43 2.21 -2.28
C SER A 86 2.67 1.34 -2.29
N ASN A 87 2.92 0.58 -1.21
CA ASN A 87 4.04 -0.35 -1.17
C ASN A 87 3.89 -1.45 -2.23
N LYS A 88 2.69 -2.01 -2.42
CA LYS A 88 2.46 -3.03 -3.46
C LYS A 88 2.69 -2.47 -4.87
N GLN A 89 2.19 -1.27 -5.17
CA GLN A 89 2.32 -0.62 -6.48
C GLN A 89 3.68 0.03 -6.72
N GLY A 90 4.51 0.21 -5.68
CA GLY A 90 5.77 0.93 -5.76
C GLY A 90 5.61 2.44 -5.92
N THR A 91 4.53 3.03 -5.37
CA THR A 91 4.33 4.49 -5.34
C THR A 91 4.81 5.03 -3.99
N LEU A 92 6.13 5.18 -3.85
CA LEU A 92 6.78 5.24 -2.55
C LEU A 92 6.60 6.59 -1.85
N MET A 93 6.55 7.69 -2.60
CA MET A 93 6.18 8.99 -2.03
C MET A 93 4.78 8.98 -1.40
N ASN A 94 3.84 8.24 -1.98
CA ASN A 94 2.49 8.10 -1.44
C ASN A 94 2.49 7.23 -0.17
N ALA A 95 3.29 6.14 -0.14
CA ALA A 95 3.48 5.35 1.08
C ALA A 95 4.04 6.22 2.22
N GLN A 96 5.08 7.02 1.95
CA GLN A 96 5.67 7.91 2.96
C GLN A 96 4.67 8.97 3.46
N GLU A 97 3.88 9.56 2.55
CA GLU A 97 2.85 10.53 2.93
C GLU A 97 1.78 9.88 3.83
N ALA A 98 1.28 8.71 3.46
CA ALA A 98 0.31 7.96 4.26
C ALA A 98 0.86 7.59 5.64
N ARG A 99 2.10 7.10 5.71
CA ARG A 99 2.77 6.75 6.98
C ARG A 99 2.89 7.95 7.90
N LYS A 100 3.34 9.09 7.37
CA LYS A 100 3.45 10.32 8.15
C LYS A 100 2.10 10.76 8.74
N LEU A 101 1.01 10.59 7.99
CA LEU A 101 -0.34 10.89 8.46
C LEU A 101 -0.75 9.93 9.59
N LEU A 102 -0.43 8.64 9.49
CA LEU A 102 -0.69 7.66 10.55
C LEU A 102 0.13 7.94 11.82
N GLU A 103 1.42 8.23 11.67
CA GLU A 103 2.33 8.57 12.78
C GLU A 103 1.86 9.83 13.52
N ALA A 104 1.40 10.85 12.79
CA ALA A 104 0.85 12.07 13.39
C ALA A 104 -0.37 11.82 14.30
N ARG A 105 -1.03 10.67 14.15
CA ARG A 105 -2.20 10.24 14.94
C ARG A 105 -1.88 9.11 15.92
N ASN A 106 -0.62 8.71 16.02
CA ASN A 106 -0.18 7.53 16.78
C ASN A 106 -0.97 6.26 16.38
N ALA A 107 -1.39 6.18 15.11
CA ALA A 107 -2.11 5.04 14.58
C ALA A 107 -1.10 4.00 14.07
N PRO A 108 -1.01 2.79 14.66
CA PRO A 108 -0.12 1.75 14.17
C PRO A 108 -0.59 1.23 12.81
N LEU A 109 0.35 0.73 12.01
CA LEU A 109 0.02 -0.02 10.81
C LEU A 109 -0.56 -1.39 11.20
N SER A 110 -1.68 -1.77 10.59
CA SER A 110 -2.28 -3.11 10.71
C SER A 110 -2.18 -3.83 9.38
N SER A 111 -1.73 -5.08 9.38
CA SER A 111 -1.74 -5.95 8.20
C SER A 111 -3.11 -6.59 7.93
N GLU A 112 -4.02 -6.61 8.92
CA GLU A 112 -5.36 -7.19 8.80
C GLU A 112 -6.20 -6.50 7.72
N ILE A 113 -5.95 -5.20 7.52
CA ILE A 113 -6.68 -4.38 6.55
C ILE A 113 -6.26 -4.63 5.10
N ILE A 114 -5.14 -5.34 4.86
CA ILE A 114 -4.66 -5.67 3.51
C ILE A 114 -5.72 -6.49 2.76
N GLU A 115 -6.51 -7.31 3.46
CA GLU A 115 -7.60 -8.11 2.88
C GLU A 115 -8.70 -7.25 2.23
N LEU A 116 -8.84 -5.97 2.62
CA LEU A 116 -9.78 -5.05 1.99
C LEU A 116 -9.25 -4.47 0.66
N LEU A 117 -7.96 -4.63 0.36
CA LEU A 117 -7.40 -4.26 -0.93
C LEU A 117 -7.77 -5.30 -1.98
N ASN A 118 -8.87 -5.03 -2.70
CA ASN A 118 -9.27 -5.79 -3.88
C ASN A 118 -8.37 -5.47 -5.08
N PHE A 119 -7.09 -5.80 -5.01
CA PHE A 119 -6.31 -5.84 -6.24
C PHE A 119 -6.80 -7.01 -7.08
N ASP A 120 -7.48 -6.70 -8.19
CA ASP A 120 -7.46 -7.59 -9.35
C ASP A 120 -6.00 -7.61 -9.83
N ASP A 121 -5.18 -8.42 -9.17
CA ASP A 121 -3.94 -8.87 -9.75
C ASP A 121 -4.40 -9.70 -10.96
N ASP A 122 -3.98 -9.34 -12.18
CA ASP A 122 -4.26 -10.09 -13.43
C ASP A 122 -3.69 -11.54 -13.39
N GLU A 123 -3.27 -12.00 -12.22
CA GLU A 123 -2.88 -13.37 -12.00
C GLU A 123 -4.14 -14.25 -11.94
N PRO A 124 -4.13 -15.41 -12.63
CA PRO A 124 -5.27 -16.30 -12.66
C PRO A 124 -5.76 -16.63 -11.26
N GLU A 125 -7.09 -16.64 -11.09
CA GLU A 125 -7.76 -17.10 -9.88
C GLU A 125 -7.21 -18.49 -9.53
N GLU A 126 -6.61 -18.63 -8.35
CA GLU A 126 -6.09 -19.89 -7.87
C GLU A 126 -7.27 -20.82 -7.58
N SER A 127 -7.24 -22.05 -8.12
CA SER A 127 -8.35 -22.98 -7.90
C SER A 127 -8.46 -23.35 -6.40
N LEU A 128 -9.65 -23.72 -5.93
CA LEU A 128 -9.84 -24.15 -4.54
C LEU A 128 -8.93 -25.33 -4.16
N GLU A 129 -8.58 -26.18 -5.13
CA GLU A 129 -7.66 -27.31 -4.94
C GLU A 129 -6.22 -26.83 -4.76
N ASP A 130 -5.78 -25.84 -5.55
CA ASP A 130 -4.44 -25.25 -5.44
C ASP A 130 -4.27 -24.47 -4.13
N ALA A 131 -5.29 -23.72 -3.72
CA ALA A 131 -5.29 -22.96 -2.48
C ALA A 131 -5.09 -23.87 -1.24
N GLN A 132 -5.63 -25.09 -1.24
CA GLN A 132 -5.55 -26.07 -0.14
C GLN A 132 -4.35 -27.03 -0.24
N ARG A 133 -3.59 -27.00 -1.35
CA ARG A 133 -2.42 -27.87 -1.53
C ARG A 133 -1.33 -27.51 -0.51
N GLU A 134 -0.61 -28.50 0.01
CA GLU A 134 0.61 -28.24 0.78
C GLU A 134 1.82 -28.07 -0.17
N PRO A 135 2.77 -27.16 0.13
CA PRO A 135 3.99 -27.02 -0.66
C PRO A 135 4.82 -28.31 -0.67
N ASN A 136 5.44 -28.63 -1.79
CA ASN A 136 6.46 -29.69 -1.86
C ASN A 136 7.76 -29.27 -1.16
N ASP A 137 8.73 -30.19 -1.06
CA ASP A 137 10.00 -29.97 -0.37
C ASP A 137 10.79 -28.75 -0.91
N ASP A 138 10.68 -28.46 -2.21
CA ASP A 138 11.32 -27.35 -2.92
C ASP A 138 10.43 -26.10 -3.05
N GLU A 139 9.25 -26.10 -2.43
CA GLU A 139 8.26 -25.04 -2.55
C GLU A 139 7.89 -24.42 -1.19
N VAL A 140 7.43 -23.18 -1.21
CA VAL A 140 7.00 -22.43 -0.01
C VAL A 140 5.68 -21.73 -0.29
N ARG A 141 4.78 -21.75 0.70
CA ARG A 141 3.60 -20.87 0.70
C ARG A 141 4.02 -19.47 1.10
N CYS A 142 4.05 -18.57 0.13
CA CYS A 142 4.59 -17.23 0.30
C CYS A 142 3.64 -16.35 1.14
N ILE A 143 4.15 -15.72 2.19
CA ILE A 143 3.37 -14.81 3.06
C ILE A 143 2.97 -13.50 2.37
N ARG A 144 3.68 -13.12 1.31
CA ARG A 144 3.39 -11.92 0.53
C ARG A 144 2.26 -12.17 -0.47
N SER A 145 2.37 -13.25 -1.26
CA SER A 145 1.42 -13.53 -2.34
C SER A 145 0.29 -14.49 -1.94
N GLY A 146 0.41 -15.18 -0.81
CA GLY A 146 -0.49 -16.26 -0.38
C GLY A 146 -0.32 -17.58 -1.15
N ARG A 147 0.40 -17.55 -2.28
CA ARG A 147 0.54 -18.65 -3.25
C ARG A 147 1.76 -19.52 -2.96
N ILE A 148 1.74 -20.73 -3.49
CA ILE A 148 2.91 -21.61 -3.49
C ILE A 148 3.88 -21.16 -4.57
N GLY A 149 5.13 -20.91 -4.20
CA GLY A 149 6.22 -20.58 -5.11
C GLY A 149 7.48 -21.39 -4.81
N GLN A 150 8.53 -21.16 -5.59
CA GLN A 150 9.80 -21.88 -5.38
C GLN A 150 10.50 -21.37 -4.13
N LYS A 151 11.15 -22.27 -3.37
CA LYS A 151 12.08 -21.87 -2.32
C LYS A 151 13.31 -21.21 -2.94
N MET A 152 13.86 -20.22 -2.23
CA MET A 152 15.12 -19.60 -2.62
C MET A 152 16.28 -20.58 -2.47
N ALA A 153 17.23 -20.51 -3.41
CA ALA A 153 18.45 -21.30 -3.40
C ALA A 153 19.61 -20.64 -2.63
N PHE A 154 19.40 -19.45 -2.06
CA PHE A 154 20.41 -18.67 -1.35
C PHE A 154 19.81 -17.96 -0.14
N ASP A 155 20.63 -17.76 0.90
CA ASP A 155 20.30 -16.94 2.06
C ASP A 155 20.39 -15.44 1.69
N PRO A 156 19.31 -14.66 1.80
CA PRO A 156 19.35 -13.23 1.50
C PRO A 156 20.15 -12.44 2.56
N PHE A 157 20.12 -12.90 3.81
CA PHE A 157 20.86 -12.36 4.94
C PHE A 157 21.39 -13.50 5.82
N ASP A 158 22.51 -13.27 6.50
CA ASP A 158 23.12 -14.24 7.42
C ASP A 158 22.62 -14.04 8.86
N ASP A 159 21.30 -13.97 9.02
CA ASP A 159 20.62 -13.71 10.30
C ASP A 159 19.26 -14.44 10.37
N HIS A 160 18.53 -14.24 11.48
CA HIS A 160 17.22 -14.87 11.68
C HIS A 160 16.14 -14.31 10.72
N ILE A 161 16.31 -13.07 10.24
CA ILE A 161 15.40 -12.43 9.29
C ILE A 161 15.55 -13.14 7.93
N GLY A 162 16.80 -13.36 7.48
CA GLY A 162 17.11 -14.10 6.27
C GLY A 162 16.57 -15.52 6.30
N ALA A 163 16.75 -16.21 7.43
CA ALA A 163 16.18 -17.54 7.65
C ALA A 163 14.64 -17.55 7.57
N PHE A 164 13.99 -16.53 8.13
CA PHE A 164 12.53 -16.37 8.05
C PHE A 164 12.07 -16.13 6.62
N ILE A 165 12.73 -15.21 5.90
CA ILE A 165 12.43 -14.92 4.49
C ILE A 165 12.55 -16.20 3.65
N MET A 166 13.57 -17.04 3.86
CA MET A 166 13.68 -18.33 3.16
C MET A 166 12.56 -19.32 3.44
N GLN A 167 12.04 -19.32 4.67
CA GLN A 167 10.99 -20.25 5.08
C GLN A 167 9.59 -19.80 4.66
N HIS A 168 9.39 -18.50 4.41
CA HIS A 168 8.06 -17.92 4.27
C HIS A 168 7.87 -17.08 3.00
N VAL A 169 8.92 -16.75 2.26
CA VAL A 169 8.86 -15.93 1.04
C VAL A 169 9.36 -16.75 -0.15
N SER A 170 8.59 -16.75 -1.24
CA SER A 170 9.00 -17.42 -2.47
C SER A 170 10.11 -16.66 -3.20
N GLN A 171 10.91 -17.39 -3.98
CA GLN A 171 11.94 -16.81 -4.84
C GLN A 171 11.38 -15.72 -5.76
N GLN A 172 10.19 -15.95 -6.34
CA GLN A 172 9.53 -14.95 -7.21
C GLN A 172 9.24 -13.64 -6.46
N SER A 173 8.79 -13.74 -5.21
CA SER A 173 8.49 -12.57 -4.38
C SER A 173 9.75 -11.82 -3.97
N TRP A 174 10.83 -12.56 -3.72
CA TRP A 174 12.14 -11.98 -3.44
C TRP A 174 12.74 -11.27 -4.65
N GLU A 175 12.69 -11.90 -5.84
CA GLU A 175 13.16 -11.27 -7.09
C GLU A 175 12.37 -9.99 -7.40
N ALA A 176 11.04 -10.02 -7.22
CA ALA A 176 10.21 -8.83 -7.35
C ALA A 176 10.59 -7.72 -6.35
N TRP A 177 10.97 -8.09 -5.13
CA TRP A 177 11.49 -7.13 -4.15
C TRP A 177 12.81 -6.52 -4.62
N MET A 178 13.74 -7.31 -5.15
CA MET A 178 15.01 -6.79 -5.66
C MET A 178 14.82 -5.76 -6.78
N GLU A 179 13.82 -5.95 -7.65
CA GLU A 179 13.46 -4.94 -8.64
C GLU A 179 12.83 -3.70 -8.01
N MET A 180 11.94 -3.89 -7.02
CA MET A 180 11.31 -2.80 -6.30
C MET A 180 12.32 -1.97 -5.50
N SER A 181 13.30 -2.62 -4.89
CA SER A 181 14.29 -2.00 -4.01
C SER A 181 15.16 -0.98 -4.77
N ILE A 182 15.40 -1.21 -6.06
CA ILE A 182 16.05 -0.23 -6.95
C ILE A 182 15.19 1.03 -7.09
N LYS A 183 13.86 0.89 -7.21
CA LYS A 183 12.95 2.04 -7.24
C LYS A 183 12.94 2.77 -5.90
N VAL A 184 12.99 2.03 -4.79
CA VAL A 184 13.10 2.58 -3.44
C VAL A 184 14.32 3.49 -3.30
N ILE A 185 15.48 2.99 -3.70
CA ILE A 185 16.72 3.77 -3.65
C ILE A 185 16.62 5.02 -4.54
N ASN A 186 16.12 4.87 -5.77
CA ASN A 186 16.13 5.97 -6.76
C ASN A 186 15.08 7.05 -6.48
N GLU A 187 13.84 6.67 -6.16
CA GLU A 187 12.73 7.61 -5.96
C GLU A 187 12.92 8.41 -4.68
N LEU A 188 13.38 7.75 -3.62
CA LEU A 188 13.61 8.37 -2.31
C LEU A 188 15.02 8.94 -2.16
N ARG A 189 15.89 8.71 -3.14
CA ARG A 189 17.31 9.13 -3.16
C ARG A 189 18.09 8.64 -1.94
N LEU A 190 17.91 7.36 -1.61
CA LEU A 190 18.56 6.76 -0.46
C LEU A 190 20.06 6.59 -0.71
N ASP A 191 20.84 6.99 0.28
CA ASP A 191 22.25 6.65 0.41
C ASP A 191 22.37 5.50 1.42
N LEU A 192 22.65 4.29 0.93
CA LEU A 192 22.78 3.10 1.79
C LEU A 192 24.02 3.13 2.70
N GLY A 193 24.85 4.16 2.64
CA GLY A 193 25.87 4.43 3.66
C GLY A 193 25.34 5.16 4.90
N ASP A 194 24.15 5.76 4.82
CA ASP A 194 23.49 6.45 5.93
C ASP A 194 22.53 5.50 6.67
N LEU A 195 22.60 5.49 8.01
CA LEU A 195 21.79 4.59 8.84
C LEU A 195 20.28 4.85 8.71
N ASN A 196 19.84 6.11 8.63
CA ASN A 196 18.41 6.40 8.52
C ASN A 196 17.85 5.96 7.16
N HIS A 197 18.68 6.02 6.11
CA HIS A 197 18.32 5.51 4.80
C HIS A 197 18.31 3.99 4.76
N GLN A 198 19.20 3.31 5.49
CA GLN A 198 19.13 1.85 5.68
C GLN A 198 17.83 1.47 6.39
N ASP A 199 17.46 2.15 7.48
CA ASP A 199 16.19 1.93 8.17
C ASP A 199 15.00 2.12 7.24
N THR A 200 15.03 3.15 6.38
CA THR A 200 13.99 3.41 5.38
C THR A 200 13.90 2.30 4.33
N TYR A 201 15.05 1.86 3.81
CA TYR A 201 15.13 0.76 2.85
C TYR A 201 14.58 -0.54 3.44
N GLU A 202 15.03 -0.88 4.64
CA GLU A 202 14.57 -2.05 5.38
C GLU A 202 13.08 -2.00 5.65
N GLN A 203 12.56 -0.84 6.06
CA GLN A 203 11.14 -0.69 6.30
C GLN A 203 10.32 -0.98 5.04
N HIS A 204 10.71 -0.43 3.88
CA HIS A 204 10.06 -0.75 2.62
C HIS A 204 10.17 -2.24 2.25
N MET A 205 11.29 -2.91 2.57
CA MET A 205 11.41 -4.36 2.41
C MET A 205 10.38 -5.10 3.24
N LYS A 206 10.31 -4.77 4.54
CA LYS A 206 9.43 -5.40 5.52
C LYS A 206 7.98 -5.30 5.08
N ASP A 207 7.55 -4.11 4.67
CA ASP A 207 6.19 -3.86 4.22
C ASP A 207 5.89 -4.52 2.87
N TYR A 208 6.83 -4.44 1.93
CA TYR A 208 6.65 -5.06 0.60
C TYR A 208 6.52 -6.57 0.72
N LEU A 209 7.34 -7.23 1.54
CA LEU A 209 7.30 -8.67 1.74
C LEU A 209 6.25 -9.13 2.76
N ASN A 210 5.49 -8.19 3.35
CA ASN A 210 4.51 -8.45 4.40
C ASN A 210 5.12 -9.21 5.60
N LEU A 211 6.32 -8.81 6.03
CA LEU A 211 7.02 -9.45 7.15
C LEU A 211 6.36 -9.06 8.48
N PRO A 212 6.16 -10.01 9.41
CA PRO A 212 5.57 -9.74 10.72
C PRO A 212 6.47 -8.82 11.55
N ALA A 213 5.86 -7.86 12.27
CA ALA A 213 6.60 -6.89 13.07
C ALA A 213 7.40 -7.55 14.21
N GLU A 214 6.87 -8.64 14.77
CA GLU A 214 7.46 -9.41 15.87
C GLU A 214 8.84 -9.99 15.52
N LEU A 215 9.13 -10.17 14.24
CA LEU A 215 10.42 -10.65 13.74
C LEU A 215 11.58 -9.68 14.07
N PHE A 216 11.25 -8.40 14.28
CA PHE A 216 12.22 -7.32 14.47
C PHE A 216 12.26 -6.79 15.93
N GLU A 217 11.35 -7.22 16.79
CA GLU A 217 11.32 -6.78 18.20
C GLU A 217 12.40 -7.43 19.07
N SER A 218 12.93 -8.59 18.65
CA SER A 218 13.94 -9.35 19.41
C SER A 218 15.30 -8.66 19.50
N GLU A 219 15.60 -7.69 18.63
CA GLU A 219 16.86 -6.94 18.64
C GLU A 219 16.89 -5.82 19.69
N ASN A 220 15.73 -5.31 20.11
CA ASN A 220 15.63 -4.18 21.05
C ASN A 220 15.76 -4.57 22.54
N LYS A 221 15.99 -5.87 22.85
CA LYS A 221 16.19 -6.35 24.24
C LYS A 221 17.65 -6.52 24.65
N GLU A 222 18.60 -6.24 23.76
CA GLU A 222 20.03 -6.29 24.06
C GLU A 222 20.71 -4.94 23.72
N SER A 223 20.41 -3.90 24.49
CA SER A 223 21.22 -2.67 24.59
C SER A 223 21.09 -2.03 25.95
#